data_AF-A0A497R0Z4-F1
#
_entry.id   AF-A0A497R0Z4-F1
#
_cell.length_a   1.000
_cell.length_b   1.000
_cell.length_c   1.000
_cell.angle_alpha   90.00
_cell.angle_beta   90.00
_cell.angle_gamma   90.00
#
_symmetry.space_group_name_H-M   'P 1'
#
loop_
_entity.id
_entity.type
_entity.pdbx_description
1 polymer ?
#
loop_
_entity_poly.entity_id
_entity_poly.type
_entity_poly.pdbx_seq_one_letter_code
_entity_poly.pdbx_strand_id
1 'polypeptide(L)'
;MLVQISHFVQKLYDMVSTKGTLFNGPHVRLPLNGIYFFFEKGQKIMINGKEYNRIVRVGINEKQGNFRKRIRGHYKGNIEGSVFRENIGWALLERDGMKPREIYKTKRRYKQANSGGPLEEEISKYFSETLTFKAFAINHEKLAIYEEVLIGALSIYYQYKIRRKELNLDNWLGLHSYSRKDKIKRSGLWNSNHVVLVKCFTPLLFETKVNLSNFSTGFLNKVFTDLDQNIISAP
;
A
#
# COMPACT_ATOMS: atom_id res chain seq x y z
N MET A 1 -14.43 12.80 12.49
CA MET A 1 -13.39 11.85 12.07
C MET A 1 -13.40 11.54 10.58
N LEU A 2 -14.45 10.94 9.99
CA LEU A 2 -14.45 10.57 8.55
C LEU A 2 -14.16 11.76 7.61
N VAL A 3 -14.79 12.92 7.85
CA VAL A 3 -14.56 14.16 7.09
C VAL A 3 -13.09 14.57 7.14
N GLN A 4 -12.51 14.55 8.33
CA GLN A 4 -11.11 14.93 8.55
C GLN A 4 -10.13 13.96 7.88
N ILE A 5 -10.36 12.65 8.00
CA ILE A 5 -9.59 11.62 7.28
C ILE A 5 -9.69 11.84 5.78
N SER A 6 -10.91 12.13 5.28
CA SER A 6 -11.13 12.39 3.86
C SER A 6 -10.35 13.60 3.38
N HIS A 7 -10.38 14.71 4.11
CA HIS A 7 -9.63 15.91 3.77
C HIS A 7 -8.11 15.67 3.81
N PHE A 8 -7.60 14.93 4.80
CA PHE A 8 -6.19 14.54 4.86
C PHE A 8 -5.79 13.70 3.64
N VAL A 9 -6.57 12.68 3.28
CA VAL A 9 -6.28 11.82 2.13
C VAL A 9 -6.33 12.60 0.81
N GLN A 10 -7.26 13.55 0.67
CA GLN A 10 -7.32 14.44 -0.50
C GLN A 10 -6.03 15.26 -0.66
N LYS A 11 -5.60 15.94 0.42
CA LYS A 11 -4.33 16.69 0.44
C LYS A 11 -3.12 15.79 0.15
N LEU A 12 -3.10 14.61 0.76
CA LEU A 12 -2.06 13.60 0.53
C LEU A 12 -1.97 13.25 -0.96
N TYR A 13 -3.10 13.01 -1.62
CA TYR A 13 -3.14 12.70 -3.04
C TYR A 13 -2.59 13.83 -3.92
N ASP A 14 -2.99 15.07 -3.64
CA ASP A 14 -2.44 16.24 -4.35
C ASP A 14 -0.93 16.30 -4.25
N MET A 15 -0.40 16.20 -3.03
CA MET A 15 1.03 16.30 -2.76
C MET A 15 1.83 15.13 -3.37
N VAL A 16 1.43 13.88 -3.10
CA VAL A 16 2.18 12.70 -3.60
C VAL A 16 2.13 12.61 -5.13
N SER A 17 1.02 13.03 -5.76
CA SER A 17 0.87 12.90 -7.21
C SER A 17 1.61 13.98 -7.99
N THR A 18 1.81 15.17 -7.41
CA THR A 18 2.40 16.32 -8.12
C THR A 18 3.87 16.54 -7.79
N LYS A 19 4.35 16.11 -6.62
CA LYS A 19 5.71 16.42 -6.17
C LYS A 19 6.63 15.19 -6.17
N GLY A 20 7.93 15.44 -6.17
CA GLY A 20 8.99 14.42 -6.07
C GLY A 20 9.15 13.52 -7.29
N THR A 21 10.08 12.58 -7.20
CA THR A 21 10.42 11.68 -8.29
C THR A 21 9.61 10.40 -8.26
N LEU A 22 9.04 10.06 -9.41
CA LEU A 22 8.42 8.76 -9.63
C LEU A 22 9.51 7.72 -9.94
N PHE A 23 9.68 6.73 -9.07
CA PHE A 23 10.62 5.64 -9.23
C PHE A 23 9.92 4.39 -9.77
N ASN A 24 10.64 3.59 -10.56
CA ASN A 24 10.18 2.29 -11.07
C ASN A 24 11.11 1.14 -10.64
N GLY A 25 11.95 1.36 -9.61
CA GLY A 25 12.93 0.38 -9.15
C GLY A 25 13.86 0.90 -8.07
N PRO A 26 14.83 0.07 -7.64
CA PRO A 26 15.87 0.47 -6.71
C PRO A 26 16.73 1.60 -7.31
N HIS A 27 16.98 2.64 -6.53
CA HIS A 27 17.71 3.81 -7.01
C HIS A 27 18.65 4.36 -5.93
N VAL A 28 19.82 4.89 -6.33
CA VAL A 28 20.86 5.40 -5.40
C VAL A 28 20.40 6.61 -4.60
N ARG A 29 19.59 7.49 -5.20
CA ARG A 29 18.93 8.65 -4.55
C ARG A 29 17.89 8.31 -3.48
N LEU A 30 17.47 7.05 -3.34
CA LEU A 30 16.56 6.67 -2.26
C LEU A 30 17.24 6.92 -0.90
N PRO A 31 16.50 7.28 0.16
CA PRO A 31 17.06 7.66 1.44
C PRO A 31 17.51 6.41 2.21
N LEU A 32 18.14 6.61 3.36
CA LEU A 32 18.47 5.52 4.29
C LEU A 32 17.23 5.02 5.03
N ASN A 33 16.32 5.93 5.36
CA ASN A 33 15.04 5.67 6.02
C ASN A 33 13.93 6.42 5.28
N GLY A 34 12.75 5.82 5.18
CA GLY A 34 11.66 6.50 4.51
C GLY A 34 10.35 5.75 4.41
N ILE A 35 9.39 6.43 3.80
CA ILE A 35 8.07 5.93 3.45
C ILE A 35 7.97 5.89 1.93
N TYR A 36 7.39 4.84 1.37
CA TYR A 36 7.03 4.75 -0.03
C TYR A 36 5.51 4.65 -0.23
N PHE A 37 5.03 5.20 -1.33
CA PHE A 37 3.66 5.07 -1.83
C PHE A 37 3.72 4.42 -3.22
N PHE A 38 3.29 3.17 -3.34
CA PHE A 38 3.21 2.50 -4.64
C PHE A 38 1.92 2.86 -5.37
N PHE A 39 2.04 2.95 -6.68
CA PHE A 39 0.98 3.06 -7.67
C PHE A 39 1.04 1.86 -8.60
N GLU A 40 -0.11 1.49 -9.13
CA GLU A 40 -0.24 0.40 -10.08
C GLU A 40 -0.83 0.94 -11.39
N LYS A 41 -0.20 0.59 -12.51
CA LYS A 41 -0.60 1.05 -13.84
C LYS A 41 -2.09 0.75 -14.08
N GLY A 42 -2.82 1.74 -14.57
CA GLY A 42 -4.26 1.63 -14.84
C GLY A 42 -5.18 1.75 -13.60
N GLN A 43 -4.63 1.74 -12.38
CA GLN A 43 -5.42 1.92 -11.17
C GLN A 43 -5.59 3.42 -10.87
N LYS A 44 -6.82 3.91 -11.01
CA LYS A 44 -7.16 5.33 -10.88
C LYS A 44 -8.14 5.60 -9.74
N ILE A 45 -8.21 6.85 -9.29
CA ILE A 45 -9.22 7.33 -8.36
C ILE A 45 -9.62 8.77 -8.71
N MET A 46 -10.92 9.05 -8.64
CA MET A 46 -11.46 10.40 -8.78
C MET A 46 -11.60 11.07 -7.42
N ILE A 47 -10.96 12.23 -7.26
CA ILE A 47 -11.00 13.04 -6.05
C ILE A 47 -11.30 14.48 -6.44
N ASN A 48 -12.41 15.02 -5.95
CA ASN A 48 -12.86 16.40 -6.21
C ASN A 48 -12.81 16.79 -7.71
N GLY A 49 -13.25 15.87 -8.58
CA GLY A 49 -13.28 16.09 -10.04
C GLY A 49 -11.96 15.89 -10.77
N LYS A 50 -10.87 15.56 -10.08
CA LYS A 50 -9.55 15.29 -10.66
C LYS A 50 -9.18 13.80 -10.55
N GLU A 51 -8.60 13.26 -11.62
CA GLU A 51 -8.11 11.88 -11.64
C GLU A 51 -6.67 11.80 -11.10
N TYR A 52 -6.41 10.80 -10.27
CA TYR A 52 -5.08 10.47 -9.75
C TYR A 52 -4.75 8.99 -9.98
N ASN A 53 -3.46 8.67 -10.10
CA ASN A 53 -3.01 7.30 -9.93
C ASN A 53 -3.28 6.86 -8.50
N ARG A 54 -3.98 5.75 -8.30
CA ARG A 54 -4.38 5.28 -6.98
C ARG A 54 -3.18 4.75 -6.21
N ILE A 55 -3.01 5.20 -4.97
CA ILE A 55 -2.06 4.60 -4.04
C ILE A 55 -2.55 3.17 -3.73
N VAL A 56 -1.78 2.17 -4.11
CA VAL A 56 -2.14 0.76 -3.88
C VAL A 56 -1.42 0.15 -2.69
N ARG A 57 -0.34 0.77 -2.20
CA ARG A 57 0.41 0.32 -1.03
C ARG A 57 1.18 1.47 -0.40
N VAL A 58 1.24 1.46 0.93
CA VAL A 58 2.20 2.27 1.70
C VAL A 58 3.16 1.33 2.39
N GLY A 59 4.43 1.72 2.52
CA GLY A 59 5.33 0.97 3.38
C GLY A 59 6.63 1.66 3.72
N ILE A 60 7.37 1.04 4.64
CA ILE A 60 8.59 1.58 5.23
C ILE A 60 9.73 0.56 5.22
N ASN A 61 10.92 1.01 5.64
CA ASN A 61 11.94 0.11 6.18
C ASN A 61 11.77 -0.07 7.69
N GLU A 62 11.64 -1.31 8.12
CA GLU A 62 11.51 -1.66 9.54
C GLU A 62 12.83 -1.46 10.29
N LYS A 63 13.95 -1.82 9.67
CA LYS A 63 15.30 -1.65 10.24
C LYS A 63 15.91 -0.33 9.79
N GLN A 64 16.54 0.40 10.71
CA GLN A 64 17.23 1.64 10.41
C GLN A 64 18.24 1.47 9.27
N GLY A 65 18.27 2.42 8.34
CA GLY A 65 19.21 2.44 7.21
C GLY A 65 18.90 1.48 6.06
N ASN A 66 17.82 0.67 6.16
CA ASN A 66 17.55 -0.40 5.19
C ASN A 66 16.55 -0.05 4.09
N PHE A 67 16.18 1.22 3.88
CA PHE A 67 15.19 1.59 2.86
C PHE A 67 15.56 1.13 1.45
N ARG A 68 16.80 1.36 1.02
CA ARG A 68 17.28 0.87 -0.30
C ARG A 68 17.19 -0.65 -0.42
N LYS A 69 17.57 -1.38 0.64
CA LYS A 69 17.48 -2.85 0.70
C LYS A 69 16.03 -3.32 0.65
N ARG A 70 15.12 -2.63 1.34
CA ARG A 70 13.68 -2.92 1.33
C ARG A 70 13.09 -2.77 -0.07
N ILE A 71 13.34 -1.66 -0.76
CA ILE A 71 12.91 -1.47 -2.15
C ILE A 71 13.53 -2.55 -3.06
N ARG A 72 14.83 -2.82 -2.93
CA ARG A 72 15.47 -3.92 -3.69
C ARG A 72 14.79 -5.27 -3.44
N GLY A 73 14.40 -5.58 -2.21
CA GLY A 73 13.70 -6.82 -1.88
C GLY A 73 12.30 -6.91 -2.50
N HIS A 74 11.64 -5.79 -2.79
CA HIS A 74 10.38 -5.81 -3.55
C HIS A 74 10.61 -6.16 -5.03
N TYR A 75 11.60 -5.52 -5.67
CA TYR A 75 11.85 -5.68 -7.10
C TYR A 75 12.66 -6.93 -7.48
N LYS A 76 13.59 -7.37 -6.61
CA LYS A 76 14.57 -8.43 -6.89
C LYS A 76 14.62 -9.54 -5.83
N GLY A 77 13.72 -9.49 -4.84
CA GLY A 77 13.64 -10.50 -3.79
C GLY A 77 12.73 -11.66 -4.15
N ASN A 78 12.23 -12.35 -3.13
CA ASN A 78 11.29 -13.46 -3.25
C ASN A 78 10.11 -13.30 -2.26
N ILE A 79 9.11 -14.17 -2.37
CA ILE A 79 7.91 -14.25 -1.54
C ILE A 79 8.22 -14.57 -0.07
N GLU A 80 9.39 -15.12 0.23
CA GLU A 80 9.83 -15.34 1.61
C GLU A 80 10.23 -14.03 2.28
N GLY A 81 11.02 -13.21 1.59
CA GLY A 81 11.52 -11.93 2.09
C GLY A 81 10.56 -10.74 1.93
N SER A 82 9.44 -10.91 1.22
CA SER A 82 8.52 -9.81 0.91
C SER A 82 7.06 -10.24 0.91
N VAL A 83 6.33 -9.85 1.96
CA VAL A 83 4.87 -10.06 2.04
C VAL A 83 4.12 -9.41 0.87
N PHE A 84 4.66 -8.35 0.28
CA PHE A 84 4.05 -7.75 -0.91
C PHE A 84 4.15 -8.69 -2.12
N ARG A 85 5.33 -9.29 -2.34
CA ARG A 85 5.52 -10.31 -3.38
C ARG A 85 4.65 -11.53 -3.12
N GLU A 86 4.59 -11.98 -1.86
CA GLU A 86 3.70 -13.07 -1.44
C GLU A 86 2.25 -12.78 -1.85
N ASN A 87 1.72 -11.61 -1.51
CA ASN A 87 0.34 -11.25 -1.84
C ASN A 87 0.07 -11.17 -3.35
N ILE A 88 1.02 -10.63 -4.14
CA ILE A 88 0.92 -10.58 -5.60
C ILE A 88 0.92 -12.01 -6.16
N GLY A 89 1.85 -12.86 -5.72
CA GLY A 89 1.91 -14.25 -6.18
C GLY A 89 0.64 -15.04 -5.88
N TRP A 90 0.05 -14.87 -4.69
CA TRP A 90 -1.27 -15.42 -4.38
C TRP A 90 -2.34 -14.97 -5.37
N ALA A 91 -2.33 -13.69 -5.72
CA ALA A 91 -3.32 -13.12 -6.61
C ALA A 91 -3.14 -13.55 -8.07
N LEU A 92 -1.91 -13.70 -8.56
CA LEU A 92 -1.61 -14.20 -9.91
C LEU A 92 -2.15 -15.63 -10.08
N LEU A 93 -1.81 -16.52 -9.15
CA LEU A 93 -2.27 -17.91 -9.19
C LEU A 93 -3.80 -18.02 -9.12
N GLU A 94 -4.46 -17.20 -8.29
CA GLU A 94 -5.92 -17.20 -8.17
C GLU A 94 -6.60 -16.61 -9.42
N ARG A 95 -6.04 -15.55 -10.02
CA ARG A 95 -6.49 -15.00 -11.31
C ARG A 95 -6.45 -16.06 -12.40
N ASP A 96 -5.42 -16.89 -12.40
CA ASP A 96 -5.19 -17.94 -13.41
C ASP A 96 -5.91 -19.26 -13.09
N GLY A 97 -6.81 -19.25 -12.10
CA GLY A 97 -7.71 -20.37 -11.81
C GLY A 97 -7.11 -21.49 -10.95
N MET A 98 -5.89 -21.34 -10.42
CA MET A 98 -5.21 -22.40 -9.68
C MET A 98 -5.76 -22.63 -8.26
N LYS A 99 -6.56 -21.71 -7.69
CA LYS A 99 -7.09 -21.83 -6.31
C LYS A 99 -6.00 -22.19 -5.27
N PRO A 100 -4.94 -21.38 -5.11
CA PRO A 100 -3.80 -21.68 -4.24
C PRO A 100 -4.16 -22.02 -2.77
N ARG A 101 -5.34 -21.60 -2.28
CA ARG A 101 -5.79 -21.95 -0.91
C ARG A 101 -6.00 -23.46 -0.78
N GLU A 102 -6.54 -24.09 -1.82
CA GLU A 102 -6.84 -25.52 -1.87
C GLU A 102 -5.57 -26.32 -2.14
N ILE A 103 -4.74 -25.87 -3.10
CA ILE A 103 -3.48 -26.53 -3.48
C ILE A 103 -2.50 -26.57 -2.31
N TYR A 104 -2.14 -25.40 -1.77
CA TYR A 104 -1.04 -25.32 -0.81
C TYR A 104 -1.49 -25.53 0.62
N LYS A 105 -2.77 -25.25 0.94
CA LYS A 105 -3.41 -25.32 2.27
C LYS A 105 -2.82 -24.37 3.33
N THR A 106 -1.53 -24.03 3.24
CA THR A 106 -0.80 -23.19 4.20
C THR A 106 0.14 -22.24 3.46
N LYS A 107 0.39 -21.07 4.08
CA LYS A 107 1.40 -20.11 3.57
C LYS A 107 2.80 -20.70 3.50
N ARG A 108 3.17 -21.60 4.43
CA ARG A 108 4.49 -22.25 4.42
C ARG A 108 4.69 -23.11 3.18
N ARG A 109 3.71 -23.97 2.85
CA ARG A 109 3.77 -24.82 1.66
C ARG A 109 3.76 -23.99 0.37
N TYR A 110 2.97 -22.92 0.33
CA TYR A 110 2.98 -21.98 -0.77
C TYR A 110 4.39 -21.40 -1.00
N LYS A 111 5.05 -20.92 0.05
CA LYS A 111 6.41 -20.36 -0.04
C LYS A 111 7.43 -21.41 -0.50
N GLN A 112 7.42 -22.58 0.12
CA GLN A 112 8.32 -23.68 -0.24
C GLN A 112 8.18 -24.11 -1.71
N ALA A 113 6.95 -24.12 -2.24
CA ALA A 113 6.69 -24.53 -3.61
C ALA A 113 7.00 -23.46 -4.67
N ASN A 114 6.98 -22.18 -4.30
CA ASN A 114 7.03 -21.08 -5.27
C ASN A 114 8.24 -20.14 -5.11
N SER A 115 9.03 -20.25 -4.04
CA SER A 115 10.21 -19.41 -3.84
C SER A 115 11.30 -19.79 -4.86
N GLY A 116 11.71 -18.81 -5.66
CA GLY A 116 12.76 -18.97 -6.69
C GLY A 116 12.33 -19.65 -7.99
N GLY A 117 11.04 -19.92 -8.19
CA GLY A 117 10.51 -20.57 -9.40
C GLY A 117 9.86 -19.60 -10.41
N PRO A 118 9.13 -20.13 -11.42
CA PRO A 118 8.48 -19.34 -12.47
C PRO A 118 7.53 -18.25 -11.94
N LEU A 119 6.86 -18.51 -10.82
CA LEU A 119 6.01 -17.50 -10.18
C LEU A 119 6.80 -16.26 -9.74
N GLU A 120 8.06 -16.40 -9.30
CA GLU A 120 8.89 -15.24 -8.95
C GLU A 120 9.27 -14.40 -10.16
N GLU A 121 9.44 -15.03 -11.32
CA GLU A 121 9.71 -14.31 -12.57
C GLU A 121 8.48 -13.48 -12.95
N GLU A 122 7.29 -14.07 -12.85
CA GLU A 122 6.03 -13.35 -13.11
C GLU A 122 5.80 -12.21 -12.10
N ILE A 123 6.05 -12.44 -10.80
CA ILE A 123 5.99 -11.38 -9.79
C ILE A 123 7.01 -10.28 -10.10
N SER A 124 8.24 -10.64 -10.49
CA SER A 124 9.28 -9.65 -10.82
C SER A 124 8.87 -8.80 -12.01
N LYS A 125 8.32 -9.43 -13.06
CA LYS A 125 7.76 -8.76 -14.24
C LYS A 125 6.63 -7.81 -13.83
N TYR A 126 5.71 -8.27 -12.97
CA TYR A 126 4.65 -7.43 -12.43
C TYR A 126 5.21 -6.19 -11.74
N PHE A 127 6.23 -6.33 -10.87
CA PHE A 127 6.87 -5.19 -10.22
C PHE A 127 7.51 -4.21 -11.22
N SER A 128 8.25 -4.70 -12.20
CA SER A 128 8.96 -3.82 -13.14
C SER A 128 8.05 -3.14 -14.16
N GLU A 129 6.97 -3.79 -14.58
CA GLU A 129 6.11 -3.31 -15.67
C GLU A 129 4.88 -2.53 -15.18
N THR A 130 4.42 -2.80 -13.96
CA THR A 130 3.14 -2.24 -13.45
C THR A 130 3.31 -1.31 -12.27
N LEU A 131 4.37 -1.45 -11.47
CA LEU A 131 4.51 -0.73 -10.20
C LEU A 131 5.53 0.41 -10.28
N THR A 132 5.06 1.58 -9.90
CA THR A 132 5.89 2.77 -9.66
C THR A 132 5.66 3.26 -8.24
N PHE A 133 6.54 4.09 -7.70
CA PHE A 133 6.37 4.64 -6.37
C PHE A 133 6.99 6.01 -6.18
N LYS A 134 6.45 6.75 -5.21
CA LYS A 134 7.05 7.96 -4.64
C LYS A 134 7.68 7.60 -3.30
N ALA A 135 8.76 8.26 -2.92
CA ALA A 135 9.46 8.04 -1.66
C ALA A 135 9.74 9.34 -0.92
N PHE A 136 9.75 9.26 0.40
CA PHE A 136 9.89 10.37 1.33
C PHE A 136 10.92 10.04 2.40
N ALA A 137 11.86 10.94 2.66
CA ALA A 137 12.95 10.75 3.60
C ALA A 137 12.49 11.06 5.04
N ILE A 138 11.95 10.05 5.72
CA ILE A 138 11.40 10.22 7.08
C ILE A 138 12.33 9.55 8.08
N ASN A 139 12.55 10.22 9.22
CA ASN A 139 13.34 9.67 10.31
C ASN A 139 12.76 8.33 10.80
N HIS A 140 13.66 7.40 11.14
CA HIS A 140 13.32 6.01 11.43
C HIS A 140 12.30 5.86 12.57
N GLU A 141 12.43 6.66 13.63
CA GLU A 141 11.56 6.64 14.81
C GLU A 141 10.10 7.01 14.51
N LYS A 142 9.84 7.72 13.41
CA LYS A 142 8.48 8.13 13.00
C LYS A 142 7.82 7.11 12.07
N LEU A 143 8.60 6.22 11.44
CA LEU A 143 8.13 5.39 10.33
C LEU A 143 6.97 4.48 10.71
N ALA A 144 7.07 3.76 11.82
CA ALA A 144 6.06 2.78 12.22
C ALA A 144 4.69 3.44 12.46
N ILE A 145 4.66 4.55 13.20
CA ILE A 145 3.41 5.26 13.48
C ILE A 145 2.86 5.94 12.21
N TYR A 146 3.72 6.47 11.34
CA TYR A 146 3.27 7.09 10.10
C TYR A 146 2.72 6.05 9.12
N GLU A 147 3.36 4.89 8.99
CA GLU A 147 2.85 3.76 8.18
C GLU A 147 1.46 3.35 8.66
N GLU A 148 1.26 3.19 9.97
CA GLU A 148 -0.04 2.85 10.55
C GLU A 148 -1.12 3.87 10.20
N VAL A 149 -0.84 5.15 10.41
CA VAL A 149 -1.81 6.24 10.18
C VAL A 149 -2.15 6.38 8.71
N LEU A 150 -1.16 6.31 7.82
CA LEU A 150 -1.36 6.42 6.38
C LEU A 150 -2.19 5.25 5.84
N ILE A 151 -1.85 4.02 6.21
CA ILE A 151 -2.62 2.83 5.80
C ILE A 151 -4.03 2.90 6.37
N GLY A 152 -4.18 3.25 7.65
CA GLY A 152 -5.47 3.40 8.30
C GLY A 152 -6.36 4.42 7.60
N ALA A 153 -5.84 5.62 7.34
CA ALA A 153 -6.57 6.71 6.69
C ALA A 153 -7.00 6.33 5.26
N LEU A 154 -6.08 5.78 4.46
CA LEU A 154 -6.37 5.32 3.10
C LEU A 154 -7.40 4.19 3.09
N SER A 155 -7.28 3.22 3.99
CA SER A 155 -8.21 2.08 4.07
C SER A 155 -9.64 2.51 4.41
N ILE A 156 -9.81 3.47 5.34
CA ILE A 156 -11.12 4.04 5.69
C ILE A 156 -11.69 4.82 4.49
N TYR A 157 -10.86 5.65 3.86
CA TYR A 157 -11.27 6.47 2.73
C TYR A 157 -11.68 5.63 1.51
N TYR A 158 -10.94 4.59 1.16
CA TYR A 158 -11.28 3.71 0.03
C TYR A 158 -12.54 2.90 0.31
N GLN A 159 -12.72 2.34 1.51
CA GLN A 159 -13.98 1.67 1.86
C GLN A 159 -15.17 2.62 1.75
N TYR A 160 -15.00 3.90 2.11
CA TYR A 160 -16.05 4.90 1.94
C TYR A 160 -16.39 5.13 0.46
N LYS A 161 -15.37 5.30 -0.38
CA LYS A 161 -15.51 5.50 -1.83
C LYS A 161 -16.12 4.28 -2.53
N ILE A 162 -15.67 3.08 -2.19
CA ILE A 162 -16.22 1.80 -2.69
C ILE A 162 -17.70 1.69 -2.33
N ARG A 163 -18.07 1.94 -1.07
CA ARG A 163 -19.47 1.90 -0.62
C ARG A 163 -20.36 2.88 -1.39
N ARG A 164 -19.81 4.03 -1.78
CA ARG A 164 -20.50 5.05 -2.58
C ARG A 164 -20.45 4.80 -4.08
N LYS A 165 -19.82 3.69 -4.53
CA LYS A 165 -19.57 3.37 -5.94
C LYS A 165 -18.74 4.44 -6.67
N GLU A 166 -17.91 5.18 -5.92
CA GLU A 166 -17.00 6.22 -6.45
C GLU A 166 -15.58 5.67 -6.69
N LEU A 167 -15.32 4.42 -6.31
CA LEU A 167 -14.08 3.70 -6.60
C LEU A 167 -14.42 2.27 -7.00
N ASN A 168 -14.12 1.91 -8.25
CA ASN A 168 -14.25 0.57 -8.80
C ASN A 168 -12.88 -0.16 -8.73
N LEU A 169 -12.88 -1.44 -8.37
CA LEU A 169 -11.69 -2.28 -8.23
C LEU A 169 -11.67 -3.50 -9.17
N ASP A 170 -12.63 -3.63 -10.08
CA ASP A 170 -12.90 -4.88 -10.83
C ASP A 170 -11.70 -5.36 -11.66
N ASN A 171 -10.89 -4.44 -12.16
CA ASN A 171 -9.66 -4.72 -12.92
C ASN A 171 -8.40 -4.73 -12.05
N TRP A 172 -8.52 -4.71 -10.72
CA TRP A 172 -7.40 -4.71 -9.81
C TRP A 172 -7.01 -6.13 -9.41
N LEU A 173 -5.77 -6.53 -9.68
CA LEU A 173 -5.26 -7.86 -9.32
C LEU A 173 -5.46 -8.19 -7.82
N GLY A 174 -5.43 -7.17 -6.95
CA GLY A 174 -5.65 -7.32 -5.51
C GLY A 174 -6.99 -7.99 -5.12
N LEU A 175 -7.99 -8.03 -5.99
CA LEU A 175 -9.23 -8.77 -5.76
C LEU A 175 -9.03 -10.29 -5.69
N HIS A 176 -7.95 -10.81 -6.28
CA HIS A 176 -7.56 -12.22 -6.23
C HIS A 176 -6.66 -12.57 -5.02
N SER A 177 -6.35 -11.58 -4.18
CA SER A 177 -5.40 -11.78 -3.07
C SER A 177 -5.93 -12.67 -1.92
N TYR A 178 -4.99 -13.17 -1.12
CA TYR A 178 -5.26 -13.86 0.14
C TYR A 178 -4.91 -12.98 1.35
N SER A 179 -5.87 -12.67 2.22
CA SER A 179 -5.58 -12.07 3.53
C SER A 179 -6.66 -12.39 4.56
N ARG A 180 -6.32 -12.33 5.85
CA ARG A 180 -7.29 -12.53 6.94
C ARG A 180 -8.38 -11.47 6.86
N LYS A 181 -9.65 -11.88 6.94
CA LYS A 181 -10.84 -11.02 6.77
C LYS A 181 -10.86 -10.26 5.43
N ASP A 182 -10.16 -10.77 4.42
CA ASP A 182 -10.03 -10.15 3.09
C ASP A 182 -9.64 -8.68 3.12
N LYS A 183 -8.78 -8.31 4.07
CA LYS A 183 -8.34 -6.92 4.30
C LYS A 183 -7.83 -6.24 3.03
N ILE A 184 -7.08 -6.96 2.18
CA ILE A 184 -6.56 -6.40 0.93
C ILE A 184 -7.71 -6.03 -0.01
N LYS A 185 -8.63 -6.97 -0.26
CA LYS A 185 -9.80 -6.78 -1.12
C LYS A 185 -10.69 -5.66 -0.62
N ARG A 186 -11.03 -5.69 0.68
CA ARG A 186 -11.95 -4.72 1.31
C ARG A 186 -11.38 -3.32 1.38
N SER A 187 -10.08 -3.18 1.61
CA SER A 187 -9.44 -1.86 1.74
C SER A 187 -9.01 -1.25 0.42
N GLY A 188 -8.87 -2.04 -0.65
CA GLY A 188 -8.26 -1.57 -1.89
C GLY A 188 -6.74 -1.36 -1.79
N LEU A 189 -6.08 -1.86 -0.74
CA LEU A 189 -4.63 -1.73 -0.54
C LEU A 189 -3.97 -3.10 -0.48
N TRP A 190 -2.77 -3.24 -1.03
CA TRP A 190 -1.90 -4.40 -0.87
C TRP A 190 -1.35 -4.58 0.55
N ASN A 191 -1.72 -3.69 1.48
CA ASN A 191 -1.44 -3.82 2.91
C ASN A 191 -2.51 -4.70 3.58
N SER A 192 -2.10 -5.56 4.52
CA SER A 192 -3.00 -6.26 5.45
C SER A 192 -2.82 -5.82 6.90
N ASN A 193 -1.60 -5.42 7.25
CA ASN A 193 -1.29 -4.82 8.54
C ASN A 193 -1.77 -3.36 8.54
N HIS A 194 -2.18 -2.87 9.70
CA HIS A 194 -2.71 -1.51 9.92
C HIS A 194 -3.99 -1.13 9.14
N VAL A 195 -4.48 -1.98 8.23
CA VAL A 195 -5.80 -1.81 7.60
C VAL A 195 -6.88 -1.78 8.67
N VAL A 196 -7.66 -0.70 8.64
CA VAL A 196 -8.84 -0.48 9.47
C VAL A 196 -10.07 -0.89 8.67
N LEU A 197 -10.83 -1.87 9.17
CA LEU A 197 -12.07 -2.30 8.53
C LEU A 197 -13.25 -1.55 9.13
N VAL A 198 -14.09 -0.96 8.29
CA VAL A 198 -15.24 -0.15 8.71
C VAL A 198 -16.50 -1.02 8.72
N LYS A 199 -17.18 -1.07 9.87
CA LYS A 199 -18.46 -1.76 10.06
C LYS A 199 -19.63 -0.92 9.56
N CYS A 200 -19.63 0.36 9.93
CA CYS A 200 -20.67 1.32 9.54
C CYS A 200 -20.02 2.71 9.34
N PHE A 201 -20.53 3.51 8.42
CA PHE A 201 -20.08 4.89 8.21
C PHE A 201 -20.99 5.93 8.89
N THR A 202 -22.16 5.51 9.37
CA THR A 202 -23.15 6.38 9.99
C THR A 202 -23.90 5.61 11.11
N PRO A 203 -23.46 5.70 12.39
CA PRO A 203 -22.23 6.36 12.85
C PRO A 203 -20.97 5.61 12.39
N LEU A 204 -19.81 6.28 12.42
CA LEU A 204 -18.54 5.65 12.04
C LEU A 204 -18.13 4.61 13.08
N LEU A 205 -18.18 3.34 12.72
CA LEU A 205 -17.86 2.18 13.56
C LEU A 205 -16.87 1.27 12.87
N PHE A 206 -15.94 0.69 13.63
CA PHE A 206 -14.85 -0.15 13.11
C PHE A 206 -14.99 -1.60 13.56
N GLU A 207 -14.58 -2.55 12.70
CA GLU A 207 -14.44 -3.97 13.05
C GLU A 207 -13.08 -4.30 13.67
N THR A 208 -12.10 -3.43 13.44
CA THR A 208 -10.74 -3.54 13.96
C THR A 208 -10.56 -2.56 15.12
N LYS A 209 -9.66 -2.87 16.07
CA LYS A 209 -9.24 -1.90 17.07
C LYS A 209 -8.53 -0.74 16.37
N VAL A 210 -8.92 0.49 16.72
CA VAL A 210 -8.36 1.72 16.15
C VAL A 210 -7.96 2.63 17.30
N ASN A 211 -6.74 3.16 17.27
CA ASN A 211 -6.37 4.26 18.16
C ASN A 211 -6.86 5.58 17.55
N LEU A 212 -7.93 6.15 18.11
CA LEU A 212 -8.59 7.33 17.55
C LEU A 212 -7.71 8.58 17.59
N SER A 213 -6.76 8.68 18.54
CA SER A 213 -5.85 9.84 18.64
C SER A 213 -4.90 9.95 17.45
N ASN A 214 -4.58 8.82 16.80
CA ASN A 214 -3.80 8.76 15.57
C ASN A 214 -4.49 9.48 14.39
N PHE A 215 -5.81 9.67 14.47
CA PHE A 215 -6.62 10.36 13.48
C PHE A 215 -7.11 11.72 13.98
N SER A 216 -6.41 12.34 14.93
CA SER A 216 -6.66 13.74 15.32
C SER A 216 -6.15 14.72 14.26
N THR A 217 -6.77 15.89 14.14
CA THR A 217 -6.40 16.88 13.10
C THR A 217 -4.94 17.30 13.23
N GLY A 218 -4.49 17.54 14.47
CA GLY A 218 -3.09 17.89 14.75
C GLY A 218 -2.12 16.80 14.31
N PHE A 219 -2.41 15.53 14.58
CA PHE A 219 -1.51 14.43 14.18
C PHE A 219 -1.48 14.23 12.67
N LEU A 220 -2.64 14.24 11.99
CA LEU A 220 -2.70 14.14 10.53
C LEU A 220 -1.96 15.28 9.84
N ASN A 221 -2.11 16.52 10.33
CA ASN A 221 -1.38 17.67 9.82
C ASN A 221 0.13 17.51 10.02
N LYS A 222 0.57 17.01 11.18
CA LYS A 222 1.99 16.73 11.43
C LYS A 222 2.54 15.71 10.43
N VAL A 223 1.84 14.59 10.22
CA VAL A 223 2.24 13.58 9.21
C VAL A 223 2.35 14.22 7.82
N PHE A 224 1.36 15.03 7.43
CA PHE A 224 1.37 15.70 6.13
C PHE A 224 2.55 16.66 5.96
N THR A 225 2.79 17.53 6.94
CA THR A 225 3.90 18.50 6.91
C THR A 225 5.25 17.81 6.83
N ASP A 226 5.46 16.76 7.62
CA ASP A 226 6.70 15.98 7.58
C ASP A 226 6.91 15.32 6.21
N LEU A 227 5.86 14.79 5.58
CA LEU A 227 5.96 14.28 4.20
C LEU A 227 6.30 15.39 3.21
N ASP A 228 5.59 16.52 3.24
CA ASP A 228 5.77 17.61 2.27
C ASP A 228 7.18 18.24 2.35
N GLN A 229 7.78 18.28 3.53
CA GLN A 229 9.14 18.79 3.73
C GLN A 229 10.25 17.80 3.33
N ASN A 230 9.93 16.52 3.20
CA ASN A 230 10.91 15.45 2.99
C ASN A 230 10.74 14.72 1.66
N ILE A 231 10.32 15.46 0.64
CA ILE A 231 10.15 14.99 -0.73
C ILE A 231 11.53 14.70 -1.35
N ILE A 232 11.61 13.58 -2.07
CA ILE A 232 12.80 13.22 -2.82
C ILE A 232 12.62 13.68 -4.26
N SER A 233 13.40 14.68 -4.66
CA SER A 233 13.46 15.18 -6.03
C SER A 233 14.78 14.78 -6.69
N ALA A 234 14.65 14.10 -7.82
CA ALA A 234 15.67 13.91 -8.82
C ALA A 234 15.69 15.14 -9.73
N PRO A 235 16.87 15.69 -10.08
CA PRO A 235 17.02 16.35 -11.36
C PRO A 235 16.63 15.40 -12.50
#